data_AF-A0A2K1EQY5-F1
#
_entry.id   AF-A0A2K1EQY5-F1
#
_cell.length_a   1.000
_cell.length_b   1.000
_cell.length_c   1.000
_cell.angle_alpha   90.00
_cell.angle_beta   90.00
_cell.angle_gamma   90.00
#
_symmetry.space_group_name_H-M   'P 1'
#
loop_
_entity.id
_entity.type
_entity.pdbx_description
1 polymer ?
#
loop_
_entity_poly.entity_id
_entity_poly.type
_entity_poly.pdbx_seq_one_letter_code
_entity_poly.pdbx_strand_id
1 'polypeptide(L)'
;MVTVRNQIGNGGANYGTANAALKKKLVQTQSNIANNSAYKQNETQRALSVLQQRESVGQDTTAQRKYLTSNLGYQFPAVTKPSITAQPFKPVNTISANTQQGNDLMGQMRQLATKQATPFSYDVKSDPEYQAALQRAQANIKAGTNQNMAEMNRRGILNSTITTDRADEIAANEMGRVETEVVPSLVSQAYQRYQNEQAQQQQQFQNLGTTAQMYQGEDQRGFGNKVTEAGLTGNYMPEGAQDIVNNILSLKQQAEAPGVTAQQRAQLSAQADGARAQLLSLGVNPSAYGANVNSSAARAVNPGIRTLQGQAQDLAAQGQQFNQGLQTAQYNEGVRQYDQNFAYQTARDAITDQQWRQVFDRDVSQFGMTYALQRLQEQNNQAFRQASLALQQDDNARQWADLDYKQANPSGAAGGLTTNQVLSSMQDQYSVPTFTKNADGKSVKEGTRITSDPAKRQQMFQNVIDAGLSDAQTDQIFAALGLTKKEISDFNKLYQGK
;
A
#
# COMPACT_ATOMS: atom_id res chain seq x y z
N MET A 1 -22.37 84.80 -25.87
CA MET A 1 -21.79 83.57 -26.46
C MET A 1 -22.54 82.38 -25.87
N VAL A 2 -23.36 81.70 -26.68
CA VAL A 2 -24.14 80.54 -26.24
C VAL A 2 -23.26 79.30 -26.40
N THR A 3 -22.87 78.69 -25.28
CA THR A 3 -22.15 77.41 -25.25
C THR A 3 -23.09 76.31 -25.74
N VAL A 4 -22.94 75.89 -27.00
CA VAL A 4 -23.62 74.71 -27.53
C VAL A 4 -23.02 73.48 -26.85
N ARG A 5 -23.70 72.95 -25.83
CA ARG A 5 -23.41 71.60 -25.31
C ARG A 5 -23.73 70.61 -26.44
N ASN A 6 -22.69 70.01 -27.03
CA ASN A 6 -22.85 68.88 -27.94
C ASN A 6 -23.58 67.76 -27.20
N GLN A 7 -24.86 67.56 -27.53
CA GLN A 7 -25.65 66.44 -27.06
C GLN A 7 -24.94 65.15 -27.47
N ILE A 8 -24.58 64.38 -26.45
CA ILE A 8 -23.88 63.11 -26.52
C ILE A 8 -24.80 62.15 -27.28
N GLY A 9 -24.30 61.58 -28.39
CA GLY A 9 -25.06 60.63 -29.20
C GLY A 9 -25.51 59.45 -28.36
N ASN A 10 -26.82 59.35 -28.14
CA ASN A 10 -27.45 58.14 -27.61
C ASN A 10 -27.10 56.96 -28.52
N GLY A 11 -26.84 55.81 -27.90
CA GLY A 11 -26.36 54.60 -28.56
C GLY A 11 -27.10 54.26 -29.86
N GLY A 12 -26.35 53.66 -30.79
CA GLY A 12 -26.71 53.37 -32.18
C GLY A 12 -28.19 53.36 -32.50
N ALA A 13 -28.61 54.32 -33.33
CA ALA A 13 -29.91 54.27 -33.97
C ALA A 13 -30.01 52.98 -34.81
N ASN A 14 -30.86 52.06 -34.37
CA ASN A 14 -31.14 50.85 -35.12
C ASN A 14 -31.98 51.21 -36.36
N TYR A 15 -31.59 50.70 -37.52
CA TYR A 15 -32.29 50.91 -38.78
C TYR A 15 -33.78 50.46 -38.70
N GLY A 16 -34.09 49.49 -37.83
CA GLY A 16 -35.45 49.01 -37.59
C GLY A 16 -36.36 50.01 -36.86
N THR A 17 -35.82 50.88 -36.00
CA THR A 17 -36.61 51.77 -35.11
C THR A 17 -36.44 53.26 -35.42
N ALA A 18 -35.59 53.61 -36.38
CA ALA A 18 -35.33 54.99 -36.79
C ALA A 18 -36.49 55.59 -37.60
N ASN A 19 -36.80 56.87 -37.37
CA ASN A 19 -37.75 57.63 -38.20
C ASN A 19 -37.18 57.84 -39.63
N ALA A 20 -38.04 58.25 -40.58
CA ALA A 20 -37.66 58.35 -42.00
C ALA A 20 -36.47 59.30 -42.24
N ALA A 21 -36.38 60.41 -41.51
CA ALA A 21 -35.27 61.35 -41.60
C ALA A 21 -33.95 60.73 -41.11
N LEU A 22 -33.99 59.95 -40.03
CA LEU A 22 -32.82 59.27 -39.46
C LEU A 22 -32.38 58.09 -40.33
N LYS A 23 -33.31 57.34 -40.93
CA LYS A 23 -33.00 56.31 -41.93
C LYS A 23 -32.26 56.89 -43.13
N LYS A 24 -32.73 58.02 -43.68
CA LYS A 24 -32.06 58.71 -44.78
C LYS A 24 -30.64 59.14 -44.42
N LYS A 25 -30.44 59.66 -43.19
CA LYS A 25 -29.11 60.00 -42.67
C LYS A 25 -28.22 58.76 -42.51
N LEU A 26 -28.73 57.64 -41.99
CA LEU A 26 -27.97 56.40 -41.84
C LEU A 26 -27.52 55.83 -43.20
N VAL A 27 -28.39 55.83 -44.21
CA VAL A 27 -28.03 55.43 -45.58
C VAL A 27 -26.95 56.34 -46.15
N GLN A 28 -27.08 57.66 -45.96
CA GLN A 28 -26.09 58.62 -46.43
C GLN A 28 -24.74 58.44 -45.72
N THR A 29 -24.74 58.22 -44.41
CA THR A 29 -23.54 57.89 -43.64
C THR A 29 -22.90 56.60 -44.13
N GLN A 30 -23.68 55.54 -44.39
CA GLN A 30 -23.16 54.27 -44.91
C GLN A 30 -22.56 54.44 -46.30
N SER A 31 -23.20 55.23 -47.17
CA SER A 31 -22.67 55.58 -48.49
C SER A 31 -21.38 56.38 -48.39
N ASN A 32 -21.30 57.36 -47.48
CA ASN A 32 -20.08 58.14 -47.25
C ASN A 32 -18.95 57.28 -46.68
N ILE A 33 -19.23 56.33 -45.79
CA ILE A 33 -18.22 55.39 -45.27
C ILE A 33 -17.68 54.51 -46.40
N ALA A 34 -18.53 54.08 -47.34
CA ALA A 34 -18.13 53.25 -48.47
C ALA A 34 -17.33 54.03 -49.53
N ASN A 35 -17.73 55.27 -49.82
CA ASN A 35 -17.27 56.01 -51.01
C ASN A 35 -16.34 57.20 -50.71
N ASN A 36 -16.18 57.62 -49.44
CA ASN A 36 -15.36 58.77 -49.07
C ASN A 36 -14.35 58.39 -47.97
N SER A 37 -13.09 58.24 -48.36
CA SER A 37 -11.99 57.86 -47.48
C SER A 37 -11.73 58.88 -46.36
N ALA A 38 -11.82 60.18 -46.65
CA ALA A 38 -11.65 61.24 -45.65
C ALA A 38 -12.78 61.22 -44.61
N TYR A 39 -14.03 60.98 -45.04
CA TYR A 39 -15.16 60.79 -44.14
C TYR A 39 -14.97 59.57 -43.24
N LYS A 40 -14.53 58.45 -43.82
CA LYS A 40 -14.24 57.21 -43.07
C LYS A 40 -13.15 57.41 -42.02
N GLN A 41 -12.08 58.14 -42.34
CA GLN A 41 -11.01 58.47 -41.40
C GLN A 41 -11.51 59.35 -40.23
N ASN A 42 -12.25 60.42 -40.54
CA ASN A 42 -12.85 61.30 -39.52
C ASN A 42 -13.82 60.55 -38.60
N GLU A 43 -14.64 59.66 -39.18
CA GLU A 43 -15.59 58.84 -38.42
C GLU A 43 -14.87 57.80 -37.55
N THR A 44 -13.74 57.26 -38.01
CA THR A 44 -12.89 56.37 -37.20
C THR A 44 -12.31 57.09 -35.99
N GLN A 45 -11.78 58.31 -36.17
CA GLN A 45 -11.26 59.12 -35.07
C GLN A 45 -12.35 59.49 -34.05
N ARG A 46 -13.52 59.91 -34.53
CA ARG A 46 -14.68 60.19 -33.68
C ARG A 46 -15.12 58.95 -32.90
N ALA A 47 -15.16 57.79 -33.55
CA ALA A 47 -15.55 56.55 -32.92
C ALA A 47 -14.54 56.06 -31.88
N LEU A 48 -13.24 56.31 -32.10
CA LEU A 48 -12.17 56.04 -31.13
C LEU A 48 -12.21 56.98 -29.92
N SER A 49 -12.51 58.27 -30.11
CA SER A 49 -12.64 59.20 -28.99
C SER A 49 -13.82 58.85 -28.08
N VAL A 50 -14.95 58.43 -28.67
CA VAL A 50 -16.11 57.92 -27.92
C VAL A 50 -15.77 56.62 -27.19
N LEU A 51 -14.98 55.73 -27.80
CA LEU A 51 -14.51 54.51 -27.14
C LEU A 51 -13.68 54.83 -25.90
N GLN A 52 -12.66 55.69 -26.02
CA GLN A 52 -11.81 56.12 -24.91
C GLN A 52 -12.61 56.78 -23.79
N GLN A 53 -13.58 57.63 -24.15
CA GLN A 53 -14.43 58.32 -23.17
C GLN A 53 -15.34 57.33 -22.43
N ARG A 54 -15.91 56.32 -23.11
CA ARG A 54 -16.74 55.30 -22.47
C ARG A 54 -15.92 54.37 -21.57
N GLU A 55 -14.71 54.02 -22.00
CA GLU A 55 -13.77 53.23 -21.19
C GLU A 55 -13.38 53.97 -19.91
N SER A 56 -13.15 55.28 -19.97
CA SER A 56 -12.77 56.07 -18.77
C SER A 56 -13.89 56.21 -17.74
N VAL A 57 -15.16 56.06 -18.13
CA VAL A 57 -16.31 56.05 -17.23
C VAL A 57 -16.89 54.65 -16.97
N GLY A 58 -16.20 53.59 -17.40
CA GLY A 58 -16.60 52.20 -17.16
C GLY A 58 -17.90 51.77 -17.86
N GLN A 59 -18.29 52.44 -18.94
CA GLN A 59 -19.48 52.08 -19.72
C GLN A 59 -19.21 50.91 -20.68
N ASP A 60 -20.24 50.16 -21.05
CA ASP A 60 -20.14 49.12 -22.07
C ASP A 60 -19.71 49.72 -23.41
N THR A 61 -18.64 49.12 -23.97
CA THR A 61 -17.98 49.54 -25.21
C THR A 61 -18.19 48.55 -26.35
N THR A 62 -18.91 47.45 -26.13
CA THR A 62 -19.07 46.35 -27.09
C THR A 62 -19.65 46.83 -28.43
N ALA A 63 -20.69 47.67 -28.40
CA ALA A 63 -21.29 48.23 -29.61
C ALA A 63 -20.33 49.17 -30.36
N GLN A 64 -19.53 49.95 -29.64
CA GLN A 64 -18.58 50.90 -30.21
C GLN A 64 -17.38 50.17 -30.85
N ARG A 65 -16.90 49.11 -30.19
CA ARG A 65 -15.85 48.22 -30.72
C ARG A 65 -16.34 47.50 -31.99
N LYS A 66 -17.57 46.99 -31.98
CA LYS A 66 -18.18 46.35 -33.16
C LYS A 66 -18.33 47.32 -34.34
N TYR A 67 -18.74 48.56 -34.10
CA TYR A 67 -18.83 49.57 -35.14
C TYR A 67 -17.46 49.90 -35.77
N LEU A 68 -16.42 50.09 -34.94
CA LEU A 68 -15.05 50.31 -35.39
C LEU A 68 -14.54 49.15 -36.26
N THR A 69 -14.74 47.90 -35.84
CA THR A 69 -14.23 46.72 -36.56
C THR A 69 -15.07 46.37 -37.77
N SER A 70 -16.40 46.29 -37.63
CA SER A 70 -17.29 45.75 -38.67
C SER A 70 -17.71 46.79 -39.70
N ASN A 71 -17.91 48.05 -39.31
CA ASN A 71 -18.41 49.10 -40.22
C ASN A 71 -17.26 49.96 -40.76
N LEU A 72 -16.26 50.26 -39.94
CA LEU A 72 -15.15 51.13 -40.33
C LEU A 72 -13.88 50.36 -40.73
N GLY A 73 -13.83 49.04 -40.48
CA GLY A 73 -12.66 48.21 -40.81
C GLY A 73 -11.41 48.56 -40.01
N TYR A 74 -11.57 49.23 -38.86
CA TYR A 74 -10.46 49.56 -37.98
C TYR A 74 -9.95 48.31 -37.28
N GLN A 75 -8.67 48.01 -37.48
CA GLN A 75 -7.96 46.98 -36.75
C GLN A 75 -7.29 47.61 -35.54
N PHE A 76 -7.67 47.16 -34.35
CA PHE A 76 -6.96 47.57 -33.14
C PHE A 76 -5.50 47.11 -33.24
N PRO A 77 -4.52 47.95 -32.88
CA PRO A 77 -3.13 47.52 -32.82
C PRO A 77 -3.06 46.29 -31.93
N ALA A 78 -2.42 45.23 -32.44
CA ALA A 78 -2.23 44.00 -31.71
C ALA A 78 -1.58 44.36 -30.38
N VAL A 79 -2.28 44.10 -29.28
CA VAL A 79 -1.70 44.23 -27.95
C VAL A 79 -0.56 43.23 -27.93
N THR A 80 0.68 43.70 -28.07
CA THR A 80 1.85 42.90 -27.79
C THR A 80 1.73 42.52 -26.32
N LYS A 81 1.21 41.32 -26.07
CA LYS A 81 1.22 40.73 -24.74
C LYS A 81 2.67 40.80 -24.29
N PRO A 82 3.02 41.48 -23.18
CA PRO A 82 4.31 41.25 -22.57
C PRO A 82 4.36 39.75 -22.27
N SER A 83 5.28 39.06 -22.96
CA SER A 83 5.62 37.67 -22.68
C SER A 83 6.35 37.67 -21.35
N ILE A 84 5.57 37.59 -20.27
CA ILE A 84 6.11 37.13 -19.00
C ILE A 84 6.14 35.61 -19.16
N THR A 85 7.33 35.05 -19.39
CA THR A 85 7.58 33.62 -19.28
C THR A 85 7.22 33.19 -17.87
N ALA A 86 5.98 32.78 -17.68
CA ALA A 86 5.57 32.00 -16.54
C ALA A 86 6.38 30.70 -16.59
N GLN A 87 7.34 30.57 -15.69
CA GLN A 87 7.93 29.27 -15.39
C GLN A 87 6.76 28.33 -15.04
N PRO A 88 6.60 27.18 -15.73
CA PRO A 88 5.58 26.22 -15.36
C PRO A 88 5.84 25.78 -13.92
N PHE A 89 4.90 26.11 -13.04
CA PHE A 89 4.96 25.71 -11.64
C PHE A 89 5.00 24.17 -11.58
N LYS A 90 6.11 23.63 -11.05
CA LYS A 90 6.21 22.21 -10.70
C LYS A 90 5.36 21.99 -9.44
N PRO A 91 4.40 21.06 -9.43
CA PRO A 91 3.70 20.72 -8.21
C PRO A 91 4.73 20.28 -7.17
N VAL A 92 4.77 21.00 -6.05
CA VAL A 92 5.58 20.66 -4.89
C VAL A 92 4.88 19.47 -4.23
N ASN A 93 5.32 18.27 -4.57
CA ASN A 93 4.90 17.04 -3.92
C ASN A 93 5.79 16.85 -2.69
N THR A 94 5.56 17.63 -1.63
CA THR A 94 6.23 17.44 -0.34
C THR A 94 5.63 16.23 0.34
N ILE A 95 6.16 15.06 0.00
CA ILE A 95 6.04 13.86 0.82
C ILE A 95 6.68 14.21 2.17
N SER A 96 5.96 13.99 3.29
CA SER A 96 6.49 14.29 4.62
C SER A 96 7.84 13.57 4.83
N ALA A 97 8.74 14.16 5.61
CA ALA A 97 10.05 13.55 5.90
C ALA A 97 9.89 12.15 6.54
N ASN A 98 8.82 11.94 7.32
CA ASN A 98 8.49 10.66 7.93
C ASN A 98 7.99 9.61 6.92
N THR A 99 7.24 10.03 5.89
CA THR A 99 6.83 9.15 4.80
C THR A 99 8.03 8.72 3.95
N GLN A 100 9.02 9.60 3.73
CA GLN A 100 10.28 9.21 3.08
C GLN A 100 11.07 8.21 3.92
N GLN A 101 11.27 8.47 5.21
CA GLN A 101 11.98 7.57 6.12
C GLN A 101 11.28 6.19 6.25
N GLY A 102 9.95 6.16 6.31
CA GLY A 102 9.18 4.92 6.31
C GLY A 102 9.33 4.11 5.01
N ASN A 103 9.38 4.78 3.86
CA ASN A 103 9.59 4.14 2.57
C ASN A 103 11.00 3.56 2.43
N ASP A 104 12.01 4.26 2.91
CA ASP A 104 13.40 3.78 2.94
C ASP A 104 13.54 2.55 3.85
N LEU A 105 12.89 2.56 5.01
CA LEU A 105 12.87 1.43 5.93
C LEU A 105 12.15 0.21 5.33
N MET A 106 11.04 0.42 4.63
CA MET A 106 10.36 -0.63 3.87
C MET A 106 11.20 -1.17 2.71
N GLY A 107 12.01 -0.31 2.08
CA GLY A 107 12.99 -0.70 1.08
C GLY A 107 14.05 -1.64 1.67
N GLN A 108 14.58 -1.31 2.84
CA GLN A 108 15.54 -2.15 3.57
C GLN A 108 14.90 -3.47 4.03
N MET A 109 13.66 -3.45 4.52
CA MET A 109 12.92 -4.67 4.85
C MET A 109 12.70 -5.57 3.63
N ARG A 110 12.37 -5.02 2.45
CA ARG A 110 12.24 -5.80 1.22
C ARG A 110 13.56 -6.42 0.78
N GLN A 111 14.68 -5.70 0.92
CA GLN A 111 16.00 -6.28 0.68
C GLN A 111 16.33 -7.42 1.66
N LEU A 112 15.97 -7.28 2.94
CA LEU A 112 16.16 -8.33 3.93
C LEU A 112 15.25 -9.54 3.69
N ALA A 113 13.99 -9.32 3.31
CA ALA A 113 13.02 -10.39 3.01
C ALA A 113 13.36 -11.15 1.72
N THR A 114 14.02 -10.50 0.74
CA THR A 114 14.40 -11.13 -0.54
C THR A 114 15.77 -11.79 -0.50
N LYS A 115 16.55 -11.63 0.58
CA LYS A 115 17.72 -12.48 0.80
C LYS A 115 17.23 -13.90 1.07
N GLN A 116 17.43 -14.78 0.09
CA GLN A 116 17.22 -16.22 0.27
C GLN A 116 17.95 -16.69 1.53
N ALA A 117 17.26 -17.47 2.37
CA ALA A 117 17.88 -18.12 3.52
C ALA A 117 19.10 -18.91 3.03
N THR A 118 20.29 -18.47 3.39
CA THR A 118 21.53 -19.17 3.07
C THR A 118 21.51 -20.50 3.80
N PRO A 119 21.47 -21.65 3.10
CA PRO A 119 21.44 -22.94 3.77
C PRO A 119 22.70 -23.12 4.62
N PHE A 120 22.54 -23.77 5.78
CA PHE A 120 23.67 -24.08 6.65
C PHE A 120 24.72 -24.86 5.87
N SER A 121 25.91 -24.28 5.77
CA SER A 121 27.08 -24.89 5.15
C SER A 121 28.22 -24.78 6.14
N TYR A 122 28.80 -25.94 6.50
CA TYR A 122 29.93 -26.01 7.41
C TYR A 122 31.12 -26.60 6.67
N ASP A 123 32.16 -25.78 6.47
CA ASP A 123 33.44 -26.23 5.95
C ASP A 123 34.41 -26.46 7.12
N VAL A 124 34.55 -27.74 7.50
CA VAL A 124 35.45 -28.23 8.55
C VAL A 124 36.88 -27.72 8.36
N LYS A 125 37.37 -27.58 7.12
CA LYS A 125 38.76 -27.19 6.84
C LYS A 125 39.03 -25.71 7.11
N SER A 126 37.98 -24.89 7.05
CA SER A 126 38.02 -23.46 7.33
C SER A 126 37.89 -23.12 8.81
N ASP A 127 37.49 -24.09 9.66
CA ASP A 127 37.25 -23.87 11.09
C ASP A 127 38.58 -23.82 11.87
N PRO A 128 38.89 -22.71 12.57
CA PRO A 128 40.09 -22.57 13.40
C PRO A 128 40.20 -23.62 14.51
N GLU A 129 39.09 -24.07 15.10
CA GLU A 129 39.07 -25.06 16.17
C GLU A 129 39.45 -26.45 15.64
N TYR A 130 38.99 -26.79 14.43
CA TYR A 130 39.41 -28.03 13.76
C TYR A 130 40.91 -28.01 13.44
N GLN A 131 41.44 -26.88 12.96
CA GLN A 131 42.87 -26.75 12.71
C GLN A 131 43.70 -26.88 14.00
N ALA A 132 43.23 -26.29 15.10
CA ALA A 132 43.89 -26.42 16.41
C ALA A 132 43.85 -27.87 16.93
N ALA A 133 42.74 -28.58 16.76
CA ALA A 133 42.62 -30.00 17.12
C ALA A 133 43.56 -30.88 16.30
N LEU A 134 43.69 -30.60 15.00
CA LEU A 134 44.57 -31.33 14.09
C LEU A 134 46.05 -31.09 14.43
N GLN A 135 46.43 -29.86 14.77
CA GLN A 135 47.78 -29.56 15.27
C GLN A 135 48.08 -30.26 16.60
N ARG A 136 47.10 -30.34 17.51
CA ARG A 136 47.25 -31.04 18.79
C ARG A 136 47.41 -32.55 18.60
N ALA A 137 46.61 -33.16 17.73
CA ALA A 137 46.75 -34.58 17.37
C ALA A 137 48.14 -34.85 16.75
N GLN A 138 48.61 -34.01 15.83
CA GLN A 138 49.96 -34.13 15.26
C GLN A 138 51.07 -34.03 16.32
N ALA A 139 50.91 -33.15 17.32
CA ALA A 139 51.86 -33.05 18.42
C ALA A 139 51.86 -34.32 19.30
N ASN A 140 50.68 -34.87 19.60
CA ASN A 140 50.52 -36.11 20.35
C ASN A 140 51.12 -37.31 19.61
N ILE A 141 50.90 -37.40 18.29
CA ILE A 141 51.48 -38.45 17.44
C ILE A 141 53.01 -38.36 17.48
N LYS A 142 53.59 -37.17 17.27
CA LYS A 142 55.06 -36.99 17.36
C LYS A 142 55.61 -37.39 18.73
N ALA A 143 54.93 -37.00 19.80
CA ALA A 143 55.33 -37.36 21.16
C ALA A 143 55.23 -38.88 21.40
N GLY A 144 54.12 -39.51 21.00
CA GLY A 144 53.88 -40.94 21.13
C GLY A 144 54.85 -41.79 20.30
N THR A 145 55.11 -41.41 19.04
CA THR A 145 56.10 -42.06 18.18
C THR A 145 57.51 -41.95 18.77
N ASN A 146 57.90 -40.78 19.30
CA ASN A 146 59.20 -40.61 19.94
C ASN A 146 59.35 -41.47 21.21
N GLN A 147 58.30 -41.57 22.02
CA GLN A 147 58.28 -42.46 23.20
C GLN A 147 58.37 -43.94 22.79
N ASN A 148 57.60 -44.34 21.78
CA ASN A 148 57.62 -45.71 21.26
C ASN A 148 58.99 -46.06 20.65
N MET A 149 59.61 -45.16 19.89
CA MET A 149 60.97 -45.36 19.37
C MET A 149 62.00 -45.44 20.49
N ALA A 150 61.91 -44.59 21.51
CA ALA A 150 62.82 -44.66 22.66
C ALA A 150 62.68 -45.98 23.43
N GLU A 151 61.46 -46.50 23.55
CA GLU A 151 61.18 -47.79 24.17
C GLU A 151 61.64 -48.97 23.29
N MET A 152 61.40 -48.93 21.99
CA MET A 152 61.87 -49.95 21.04
C MET A 152 63.40 -49.95 20.91
N ASN A 153 64.05 -48.79 21.02
CA ASN A 153 65.50 -48.64 21.11
C ASN A 153 66.05 -49.29 22.37
N ARG A 154 65.42 -49.03 23.53
CA ARG A 154 65.77 -49.70 24.79
C ARG A 154 65.63 -51.22 24.71
N ARG A 155 64.69 -51.72 23.89
CA ARG A 155 64.47 -53.16 23.65
C ARG A 155 65.31 -53.74 22.50
N GLY A 156 66.08 -52.92 21.77
CA GLY A 156 66.95 -53.35 20.67
C GLY A 156 66.24 -53.72 19.35
N ILE A 157 64.98 -53.31 19.15
CA ILE A 157 64.12 -53.78 18.05
C ILE A 157 63.73 -52.66 17.06
N LEU A 158 64.49 -51.56 17.06
CA LEU A 158 64.23 -50.31 16.33
C LEU A 158 63.89 -50.45 14.84
N ASN A 159 64.34 -51.52 14.18
CA ASN A 159 64.21 -51.70 12.73
C ASN A 159 63.20 -52.80 12.35
N SER A 160 62.33 -53.17 13.29
CA SER A 160 61.27 -54.15 13.04
C SER A 160 60.01 -53.48 12.48
N THR A 161 59.31 -54.20 11.60
CA THR A 161 57.97 -53.84 11.08
C THR A 161 57.01 -53.44 12.21
N ILE A 162 57.17 -54.05 13.39
CA ILE A 162 56.40 -53.78 14.62
C ILE A 162 56.52 -52.31 15.08
N THR A 163 57.69 -51.67 14.88
CA THR A 163 57.89 -50.27 15.27
C THR A 163 57.11 -49.33 14.36
N THR A 164 57.08 -49.63 13.06
CA THR A 164 56.30 -48.89 12.06
C THR A 164 54.80 -49.12 12.27
N ASP A 165 54.37 -50.39 12.40
CA ASP A 165 52.96 -50.75 12.59
C ASP A 165 52.36 -50.07 13.83
N ARG A 166 53.13 -49.99 14.92
CA ARG A 166 52.66 -49.37 16.17
C ARG A 166 52.70 -47.84 16.13
N ALA A 167 53.59 -47.24 15.35
CA ALA A 167 53.58 -45.80 15.11
C ALA A 167 52.39 -45.41 14.22
N ASP A 168 52.06 -46.22 13.22
CA ASP A 168 50.89 -46.05 12.36
C ASP A 168 49.58 -46.24 13.14
N GLU A 169 49.54 -47.18 14.10
CA GLU A 169 48.40 -47.38 15.00
C GLU A 169 48.16 -46.16 15.91
N ILE A 170 49.22 -45.56 16.46
CA ILE A 170 49.13 -44.32 17.26
C ILE A 170 48.62 -43.16 16.40
N ALA A 171 49.14 -43.04 15.17
CA ALA A 171 48.71 -42.02 14.23
C ALA A 171 47.24 -42.17 13.83
N ALA A 172 46.82 -43.40 13.53
CA ALA A 172 45.44 -43.73 13.15
C ALA A 172 44.47 -43.49 14.32
N ASN A 173 44.84 -43.86 15.55
CA ASN A 173 44.00 -43.64 16.73
C ASN A 173 43.81 -42.15 17.03
N GLU A 174 44.89 -41.35 17.04
CA GLU A 174 44.78 -39.91 17.33
C GLU A 174 44.05 -39.14 16.22
N MET A 175 44.32 -39.45 14.95
CA MET A 175 43.59 -38.84 13.83
C MET A 175 42.12 -39.30 13.82
N GLY A 176 41.86 -40.57 14.11
CA GLY A 176 40.52 -41.12 14.21
C GLY A 176 39.68 -40.45 15.30
N ARG A 177 40.26 -40.07 16.43
CA ARG A 177 39.57 -39.30 17.48
C ARG A 177 39.22 -37.88 17.05
N VAL A 178 40.08 -37.22 16.28
CA VAL A 178 39.75 -35.88 15.72
C VAL A 178 38.53 -35.98 14.81
N GLU A 179 38.47 -36.98 13.93
CA GLU A 179 37.33 -37.15 13.03
C GLU A 179 36.05 -37.62 13.73
N THR A 180 36.14 -38.50 14.74
CA THR A 180 34.96 -39.12 15.37
C THR A 180 34.43 -38.35 16.57
N GLU A 181 35.29 -37.68 17.35
CA GLU A 181 34.88 -36.96 18.57
C GLU A 181 34.82 -35.44 18.34
N VAL A 182 35.81 -34.87 17.65
CA VAL A 182 35.94 -33.40 17.55
C VAL A 182 35.05 -32.82 16.44
N VAL A 183 35.05 -33.41 15.24
CA VAL A 183 34.25 -32.90 14.11
C VAL A 183 32.75 -32.83 14.43
N PRO A 184 32.10 -33.85 15.01
CA PRO A 184 30.67 -33.76 15.33
C PRO A 184 30.34 -32.67 16.37
N SER A 185 31.23 -32.47 17.36
CA SER A 185 31.08 -31.42 18.37
C SER A 185 31.15 -30.02 17.73
N LEU A 186 32.11 -29.81 16.82
CA LEU A 186 32.27 -28.54 16.11
C LEU A 186 31.11 -28.26 15.16
N VAL A 187 30.61 -29.27 14.45
CA VAL A 187 29.41 -29.16 13.60
C VAL A 187 28.20 -28.74 14.43
N SER A 188 27.99 -29.37 15.60
CA SER A 188 26.89 -29.02 16.51
C SER A 188 27.00 -27.58 17.00
N GLN A 189 28.20 -27.13 17.37
CA GLN A 189 28.45 -25.78 17.83
C GLN A 189 28.29 -24.74 16.71
N ALA A 190 28.76 -25.04 15.50
CA ALA A 190 28.57 -24.20 14.32
C ALA A 190 27.08 -24.08 13.97
N TYR A 191 26.31 -25.15 14.12
CA TYR A 191 24.87 -25.14 13.91
C TYR A 191 24.14 -24.28 14.95
N GLN A 192 24.54 -24.32 16.22
CA GLN A 192 24.00 -23.41 17.25
C GLN A 192 24.30 -21.94 16.93
N ARG A 193 25.52 -21.63 16.45
CA ARG A 193 25.87 -20.27 16.01
C ARG A 193 24.98 -19.81 14.85
N TYR A 194 24.77 -20.69 13.86
CA TYR A 194 23.88 -20.41 12.73
C TYR A 194 22.43 -20.17 13.18
N GLN A 195 21.89 -20.99 14.09
CA GLN A 195 20.55 -20.77 14.64
C GLN A 195 20.43 -19.43 15.37
N ASN A 196 21.43 -19.07 16.19
CA ASN A 196 21.44 -17.81 16.92
C ASN A 196 21.52 -16.61 15.96
N GLU A 197 22.32 -16.71 14.90
CA GLU A 197 22.43 -15.67 13.88
C GLU A 197 21.12 -15.50 13.10
N GLN A 198 20.45 -16.60 12.76
CA GLN A 198 19.14 -16.57 12.12
C GLN A 198 18.08 -15.94 13.04
N ALA A 199 18.06 -16.31 14.32
CA ALA A 199 17.16 -15.72 15.31
C ALA A 199 17.42 -14.22 15.50
N GLN A 200 18.69 -13.79 15.51
CA GLN A 200 19.07 -12.39 15.63
C GLN A 200 18.65 -11.58 14.38
N GLN A 201 18.82 -12.12 13.17
CA GLN A 201 18.29 -11.51 11.95
C GLN A 201 16.77 -11.37 12.00
N GLN A 202 16.08 -12.37 12.53
CA GLN A 202 14.62 -12.34 12.67
C GLN A 202 14.16 -11.28 13.69
N GLN A 203 14.88 -11.11 14.81
CA GLN A 203 14.63 -10.02 15.75
C GLN A 203 14.90 -8.63 15.15
N GLN A 204 15.99 -8.48 14.37
CA GLN A 204 16.26 -7.22 13.66
C GLN A 204 15.15 -6.90 12.67
N PHE A 205 14.63 -7.90 11.97
CA PHE A 205 13.50 -7.74 11.06
C PHE A 205 12.22 -7.31 11.79
N GLN A 206 11.94 -7.90 12.96
CA GLN A 206 10.82 -7.47 13.81
C GLN A 206 10.98 -6.01 14.27
N ASN A 207 12.17 -5.64 14.75
CA ASN A 207 12.46 -4.27 15.20
C ASN A 207 12.30 -3.24 14.06
N LEU A 208 12.73 -3.58 12.85
CA LEU A 208 12.53 -2.76 11.66
C LEU A 208 11.04 -2.64 11.30
N GLY A 209 10.28 -3.73 11.40
CA GLY A 209 8.83 -3.73 11.18
C GLY A 209 8.09 -2.82 12.17
N THR A 210 8.39 -2.91 13.46
CA THR A 210 7.80 -2.04 14.49
C THR A 210 8.17 -0.57 14.27
N THR A 211 9.41 -0.30 13.85
CA THR A 211 9.86 1.07 13.56
C THR A 211 9.14 1.65 12.33
N ALA A 212 8.96 0.87 11.27
CA ALA A 212 8.19 1.28 10.09
C ALA A 212 6.73 1.63 10.46
N GLN A 213 6.10 0.80 11.29
CA GLN A 213 4.74 1.05 11.78
C GLN A 213 4.65 2.31 12.65
N MET A 214 5.68 2.60 13.45
CA MET A 214 5.74 3.80 14.27
C MET A 214 5.77 5.08 13.42
N TYR A 215 6.61 5.12 12.37
CA TYR A 215 6.68 6.27 11.45
C TYR A 215 5.36 6.50 10.71
N GLN A 216 4.68 5.43 10.29
CA GLN A 216 3.34 5.53 9.70
C GLN A 216 2.29 6.06 10.71
N GLY A 217 2.37 5.63 11.97
CA GLY A 217 1.49 6.09 13.04
C GLY A 217 1.76 7.52 13.50
N GLU A 218 3.00 8.02 13.43
CA GLU A 218 3.32 9.41 13.73
C GLU A 218 2.76 10.38 12.69
N ASP A 219 2.80 10.03 11.40
CA ASP A 219 2.16 10.87 10.36
C ASP A 219 0.63 10.90 10.53
N GLN A 220 0.01 9.77 10.87
CA GLN A 220 -1.43 9.72 11.17
C GLN A 220 -1.79 10.57 12.40
N ARG A 221 -0.96 10.56 13.45
CA ARG A 221 -1.14 11.43 14.61
C ARG A 221 -0.89 12.90 14.28
N GLY A 222 0.09 13.22 13.45
CA GLY A 222 0.35 14.59 12.97
C GLY A 222 -0.83 15.14 12.18
N PHE A 223 -1.39 14.35 11.27
CA PHE A 223 -2.61 14.71 10.54
C PHE A 223 -3.82 14.80 11.45
N GLY A 224 -4.05 13.81 12.32
CA GLY A 224 -5.15 13.78 13.28
C GLY A 224 -5.13 14.97 14.24
N ASN A 225 -3.94 15.34 14.74
CA ASN A 225 -3.75 16.52 15.58
C ASN A 225 -4.06 17.81 14.81
N LYS A 226 -3.58 17.97 13.56
CA LYS A 226 -3.92 19.13 12.72
C LYS A 226 -5.42 19.21 12.41
N VAL A 227 -6.10 18.08 12.18
CA VAL A 227 -7.55 18.01 11.95
C VAL A 227 -8.34 18.29 13.23
N THR A 228 -7.87 17.80 14.38
CA THR A 228 -8.52 17.99 15.70
C THR A 228 -8.35 19.43 16.18
N GLU A 229 -7.15 19.98 16.04
CA GLU A 229 -6.84 21.39 16.30
C GLU A 229 -7.65 22.30 15.36
N ALA A 230 -7.87 21.90 14.11
CA ALA A 230 -8.79 22.60 13.22
C ALA A 230 -10.28 22.46 13.58
N GLY A 231 -10.70 21.32 14.11
CA GLY A 231 -12.06 21.14 14.64
C GLY A 231 -12.31 22.04 15.87
N LEU A 232 -11.27 22.29 16.66
CA LEU A 232 -11.29 23.15 17.85
C LEU A 232 -11.16 24.65 17.51
N THR A 233 -10.35 25.01 16.51
CA THR A 233 -10.05 26.42 16.17
C THR A 233 -10.81 26.95 14.97
N GLY A 234 -11.49 26.09 14.21
CA GLY A 234 -12.19 26.44 12.96
C GLY A 234 -11.24 26.79 11.81
N ASN A 235 -9.94 26.51 11.95
CA ASN A 235 -8.89 27.10 11.14
C ASN A 235 -7.92 26.01 10.60
N TYR A 236 -8.35 25.22 9.61
CA TYR A 236 -7.51 24.26 8.90
C TYR A 236 -6.98 24.85 7.59
N MET A 237 -5.65 24.80 7.40
CA MET A 237 -5.03 25.11 6.12
C MET A 237 -4.30 23.86 5.60
N PRO A 238 -4.72 23.26 4.48
CA PRO A 238 -4.00 22.15 3.88
C PRO A 238 -2.60 22.59 3.45
N GLU A 239 -1.66 21.64 3.45
CA GLU A 239 -0.29 21.88 2.99
C GLU A 239 -0.29 22.39 1.55
N GLY A 240 0.47 23.45 1.28
CA GLY A 240 0.48 24.17 -0.01
C GLY A 240 -0.64 25.21 -0.20
N ALA A 241 -1.72 25.20 0.58
CA ALA A 241 -2.77 26.23 0.47
C ALA A 241 -2.29 27.61 0.93
N GLN A 242 -1.35 27.65 1.88
CA GLN A 242 -0.77 28.89 2.41
C GLN A 242 0.04 29.65 1.33
N ASP A 243 0.74 28.92 0.46
CA ASP A 243 1.46 29.52 -0.68
C ASP A 243 0.50 30.13 -1.70
N ILE A 244 -0.64 29.47 -1.94
CA ILE A 244 -1.68 29.98 -2.84
C ILE A 244 -2.32 31.25 -2.26
N VAL A 245 -2.58 31.29 -0.95
CA VAL A 245 -3.06 32.49 -0.24
C VAL A 245 -2.04 33.63 -0.37
N ASN A 246 -0.75 33.37 -0.14
CA ASN A 246 0.31 34.36 -0.30
C ASN A 246 0.38 34.90 -1.74
N ASN A 247 0.20 34.05 -2.75
CA ASN A 247 0.16 34.45 -4.14
C ASN A 247 -1.04 35.38 -4.44
N ILE A 248 -2.24 35.03 -3.94
CA ILE A 248 -3.43 35.88 -4.09
C ILE A 248 -3.23 37.24 -3.42
N LEU A 249 -2.63 37.29 -2.23
CA LEU A 249 -2.34 38.53 -1.53
C LEU A 249 -1.34 39.40 -2.30
N SER A 250 -0.32 38.81 -2.91
CA SER A 250 0.64 39.51 -3.77
C SER A 250 -0.03 40.11 -5.01
N LEU A 251 -0.85 39.33 -5.71
CA LEU A 251 -1.60 39.79 -6.89
C LEU A 251 -2.58 40.93 -6.55
N LYS A 252 -3.23 40.86 -5.38
CA LYS A 252 -4.09 41.95 -4.89
C LYS A 252 -3.30 43.21 -4.58
N GLN A 253 -2.15 43.08 -3.91
CA GLN A 253 -1.31 44.23 -3.59
C GLN A 253 -0.79 44.91 -4.87
N GLN A 254 -0.44 44.13 -5.89
CA GLN A 254 -0.09 44.64 -7.21
C GLN A 254 -1.28 45.33 -7.89
N ALA A 255 -2.49 44.77 -7.78
CA ALA A 255 -3.70 45.34 -8.40
C ALA A 255 -4.16 46.68 -7.78
N GLU A 256 -3.76 46.91 -6.52
CA GLU A 256 -4.06 48.11 -5.73
C GLU A 256 -2.98 49.19 -5.83
N ALA A 257 -1.84 48.90 -6.48
CA ALA A 257 -0.75 49.85 -6.57
C ALA A 257 -1.14 51.12 -7.36
N PRO A 258 -0.68 52.31 -6.93
CA PRO A 258 -0.88 53.55 -7.68
C PRO A 258 -0.30 53.43 -9.10
N GLY A 259 -1.05 53.91 -10.10
CA GLY A 259 -0.63 53.88 -11.51
C GLY A 259 -1.04 52.62 -12.29
N VAL A 260 -1.65 51.63 -11.65
CA VAL A 260 -2.19 50.44 -12.32
C VAL A 260 -3.47 50.78 -13.08
N THR A 261 -3.47 50.50 -14.38
CA THR A 261 -4.63 50.75 -15.24
C THR A 261 -5.78 49.79 -14.93
N ALA A 262 -7.01 50.16 -15.27
CA ALA A 262 -8.18 49.28 -15.11
C ALA A 262 -8.00 47.92 -15.82
N GLN A 263 -7.34 47.93 -16.99
CA GLN A 263 -7.05 46.73 -17.75
C GLN A 263 -6.04 45.81 -17.05
N GLN A 264 -4.97 46.37 -16.48
CA GLN A 264 -3.98 45.62 -15.70
C GLN A 264 -4.60 45.05 -14.41
N ARG A 265 -5.46 45.84 -13.75
CA ARG A 265 -6.22 45.39 -12.58
C ARG A 265 -7.12 44.20 -12.90
N ALA A 266 -7.81 44.23 -14.03
CA ALA A 266 -8.64 43.12 -14.48
C ALA A 266 -7.81 41.85 -14.76
N GLN A 267 -6.60 41.98 -15.33
CA GLN A 267 -5.70 40.85 -15.57
C GLN A 267 -5.17 40.22 -14.26
N LEU A 268 -4.73 41.05 -13.31
CA LEU A 268 -4.27 40.59 -11.99
C LEU A 268 -5.41 39.93 -11.21
N SER A 269 -6.62 40.48 -11.29
CA SER A 269 -7.82 39.86 -10.71
C SER A 269 -8.12 38.49 -11.32
N ALA A 270 -8.01 38.34 -12.65
CA ALA A 270 -8.23 37.07 -13.32
C ALA A 270 -7.18 36.00 -12.94
N GLN A 271 -5.91 36.39 -12.75
CA GLN A 271 -4.88 35.48 -12.23
C GLN A 271 -5.19 35.05 -10.78
N ALA A 272 -5.65 36.00 -9.95
CA ALA A 272 -6.08 35.70 -8.60
C ALA A 272 -7.35 34.82 -8.56
N ASP A 273 -8.24 34.91 -9.56
CA ASP A 273 -9.39 34.02 -9.69
C ASP A 273 -8.95 32.56 -9.93
N GLY A 274 -7.90 32.35 -10.74
CA GLY A 274 -7.30 31.03 -10.95
C GLY A 274 -6.72 30.43 -9.66
N ALA A 275 -5.98 31.24 -8.89
CA ALA A 275 -5.46 30.82 -7.59
C ALA A 275 -6.59 30.55 -6.56
N ARG A 276 -7.68 31.32 -6.60
CA ARG A 276 -8.87 31.09 -5.76
C ARG A 276 -9.60 29.80 -6.13
N ALA A 277 -9.67 29.45 -7.42
CA ALA A 277 -10.20 28.17 -7.86
C ALA A 277 -9.36 26.99 -7.36
N GLN A 278 -8.03 27.15 -7.29
CA GLN A 278 -7.14 26.16 -6.70
C GLN A 278 -7.37 26.01 -5.19
N LEU A 279 -7.51 27.11 -4.44
CA LEU A 279 -7.89 27.04 -3.02
C LEU A 279 -9.20 26.30 -2.80
N LEU A 280 -10.21 26.58 -3.63
CA LEU A 280 -11.50 25.89 -3.59
C LEU A 280 -11.34 24.39 -3.87
N SER A 281 -10.47 24.01 -4.82
CA SER A 281 -10.16 22.61 -5.12
C SER A 281 -9.45 21.88 -3.97
N LEU A 282 -8.71 22.63 -3.14
CA LEU A 282 -8.12 22.15 -1.88
C LEU A 282 -9.10 22.18 -0.70
N GLY A 283 -10.38 22.49 -0.96
CA GLY A 283 -11.43 22.54 0.04
C GLY A 283 -11.40 23.78 0.93
N VAL A 284 -10.57 24.79 0.64
CA VAL A 284 -10.51 26.06 1.39
C VAL A 284 -11.46 27.07 0.76
N ASN A 285 -12.27 27.78 1.56
CA ASN A 285 -13.22 28.75 1.05
C ASN A 285 -12.51 30.05 0.60
N PRO A 286 -12.53 30.43 -0.69
CA PRO A 286 -11.82 31.60 -1.19
C PRO A 286 -12.60 32.92 -1.02
N SER A 287 -13.79 32.91 -0.42
CA SER A 287 -14.67 34.10 -0.31
C SER A 287 -14.01 35.27 0.44
N ALA A 288 -13.19 34.98 1.45
CA ALA A 288 -12.35 35.96 2.15
C ALA A 288 -11.33 36.68 1.25
N TYR A 289 -11.05 36.10 0.07
CA TYR A 289 -10.09 36.61 -0.91
C TYR A 289 -10.77 37.07 -2.21
N GLY A 290 -12.10 37.23 -2.22
CA GLY A 290 -12.89 37.58 -3.41
C GLY A 290 -12.42 38.86 -4.12
N ALA A 291 -12.77 39.04 -5.40
CA ALA A 291 -12.34 40.18 -6.23
C ALA A 291 -12.73 41.56 -5.64
N ASN A 292 -13.79 41.57 -4.84
CA ASN A 292 -14.37 42.71 -4.11
C ASN A 292 -13.72 42.98 -2.74
N VAL A 293 -12.78 42.15 -2.30
CA VAL A 293 -12.04 42.32 -1.03
C VAL A 293 -10.66 42.92 -1.31
N ASN A 294 -10.32 44.03 -0.66
CA ASN A 294 -8.99 44.63 -0.81
C ASN A 294 -7.89 43.83 -0.08
N SER A 295 -6.62 44.07 -0.40
CA SER A 295 -5.47 43.33 0.12
C SER A 295 -5.36 43.45 1.65
N SER A 296 -5.69 44.60 2.21
CA SER A 296 -5.67 44.84 3.66
C SER A 296 -6.73 44.02 4.39
N ALA A 297 -7.96 43.97 3.88
CA ALA A 297 -9.05 43.17 4.42
C ALA A 297 -8.77 41.67 4.23
N ALA A 298 -8.22 41.28 3.08
CA ALA A 298 -7.82 39.89 2.81
C ALA A 298 -6.70 39.39 3.73
N ARG A 299 -5.77 40.26 4.16
CA ARG A 299 -4.72 39.94 5.15
C ARG A 299 -5.23 39.80 6.57
N ALA A 300 -6.32 40.48 6.90
CA ALA A 300 -6.91 40.45 8.23
C ALA A 300 -7.74 39.18 8.48
N VAL A 301 -8.11 38.44 7.42
CA VAL A 301 -8.90 37.20 7.53
C VAL A 301 -7.98 35.99 7.68
N ASN A 302 -8.27 35.18 8.69
CA ASN A 302 -7.55 33.94 8.96
C ASN A 302 -7.91 32.90 7.86
N PRO A 303 -6.95 32.34 7.09
CA PRO A 303 -7.23 31.58 5.87
C PRO A 303 -7.90 30.21 6.06
N GLY A 304 -8.08 29.75 7.30
CA GLY A 304 -8.32 28.34 7.61
C GLY A 304 -9.76 27.86 7.54
N ILE A 305 -10.71 28.63 7.00
CA ILE A 305 -12.10 28.19 6.95
C ILE A 305 -12.27 27.15 5.83
N ARG A 306 -12.13 25.87 6.20
CA ARG A 306 -12.44 24.73 5.33
C ARG A 306 -13.92 24.72 4.99
N THR A 307 -14.24 24.35 3.75
CA THR A 307 -15.61 24.12 3.31
C THR A 307 -16.16 22.82 3.90
N LEU A 308 -17.47 22.77 4.18
CA LEU A 308 -18.17 21.57 4.64
C LEU A 308 -17.91 20.35 3.74
N GLN A 309 -17.77 20.61 2.43
CA GLN A 309 -17.48 19.61 1.41
C GLN A 309 -16.05 19.05 1.52
N GLY A 310 -15.06 19.90 1.81
CA GLY A 310 -13.70 19.44 2.11
C GLY A 310 -13.64 18.62 3.41
N GLN A 311 -14.49 18.93 4.39
CA GLN A 311 -14.58 18.16 5.64
C GLN A 311 -15.10 16.74 5.41
N ALA A 312 -16.09 16.58 4.52
CA ALA A 312 -16.60 15.27 4.11
C ALA A 312 -15.57 14.45 3.30
N GLN A 313 -14.76 15.14 2.48
CA GLN A 313 -13.72 14.50 1.66
C GLN A 313 -12.57 13.97 2.52
N ASP A 314 -12.19 14.69 3.57
CA ASP A 314 -11.18 14.24 4.53
C ASP A 314 -11.67 13.03 5.34
N LEU A 315 -12.93 13.03 5.80
CA LEU A 315 -13.51 11.85 6.47
C LEU A 315 -13.50 10.62 5.56
N ALA A 316 -13.79 10.80 4.27
CA ALA A 316 -13.72 9.72 3.29
C ALA A 316 -12.29 9.24 3.05
N ALA A 317 -11.32 10.15 2.95
CA ALA A 317 -9.90 9.81 2.82
C ALA A 317 -9.36 9.07 4.06
N GLN A 318 -9.77 9.50 5.25
CA GLN A 318 -9.43 8.86 6.53
C GLN A 318 -9.99 7.43 6.60
N GLY A 319 -11.23 7.21 6.14
CA GLY A 319 -11.83 5.88 6.04
C GLY A 319 -11.13 4.96 5.04
N GLN A 320 -10.67 5.48 3.90
CA GLN A 320 -9.93 4.69 2.91
C GLN A 320 -8.52 4.32 3.37
N GLN A 321 -7.79 5.24 4.02
CA GLN A 321 -6.45 4.96 4.57
C GLN A 321 -6.50 3.97 5.73
N PHE A 322 -7.50 4.08 6.60
CA PHE A 322 -7.70 3.13 7.70
C PHE A 322 -7.95 1.70 7.17
N ASN A 323 -8.83 1.55 6.17
CA ASN A 323 -9.08 0.25 5.55
C ASN A 323 -7.84 -0.34 4.84
N GLN A 324 -7.05 0.49 4.13
CA GLN A 324 -5.81 0.01 3.51
C GLN A 324 -4.76 -0.40 4.54
N GLY A 325 -4.63 0.34 5.65
CA GLY A 325 -3.72 -0.01 6.75
C GLY A 325 -4.10 -1.33 7.42
N LEU A 326 -5.39 -1.56 7.68
CA LEU A 326 -5.89 -2.80 8.28
C LEU A 326 -5.68 -4.02 7.37
N GLN A 327 -5.92 -3.86 6.07
CA GLN A 327 -5.76 -4.91 5.07
C GLN A 327 -4.28 -5.28 4.85
N THR A 328 -3.39 -4.27 4.90
CA THR A 328 -1.93 -4.48 4.80
C THR A 328 -1.36 -5.16 6.06
N ALA A 329 -1.87 -4.81 7.25
CA ALA A 329 -1.48 -5.47 8.49
C ALA A 329 -1.91 -6.95 8.52
N GLN A 330 -3.13 -7.27 8.09
CA GLN A 330 -3.62 -8.65 8.00
C GLN A 330 -2.85 -9.49 6.97
N TYR A 331 -2.49 -8.92 5.82
CA TYR A 331 -1.69 -9.61 4.81
C TYR A 331 -0.27 -9.92 5.32
N ASN A 332 0.38 -8.96 5.98
CA ASN A 332 1.74 -9.15 6.51
C ASN A 332 1.83 -10.18 7.63
N GLU A 333 0.79 -10.34 8.44
CA GLU A 333 0.76 -11.36 9.50
C GLU A 333 0.59 -12.78 8.91
N GLY A 334 -0.25 -12.92 7.86
CA GLY A 334 -0.44 -14.17 7.14
C GLY A 334 0.81 -14.62 6.38
N VAL A 335 1.53 -13.68 5.73
CA VAL A 335 2.80 -13.98 5.04
C VAL A 335 3.89 -14.37 6.04
N ARG A 336 3.98 -13.69 7.21
CA ARG A 336 4.96 -14.05 8.26
C ARG A 336 4.77 -15.47 8.79
N GLN A 337 3.52 -15.90 8.99
CA GLN A 337 3.22 -17.27 9.44
C GLN A 337 3.50 -18.31 8.35
N TYR A 338 3.25 -17.97 7.07
CA TYR A 338 3.52 -18.88 5.96
C TYR A 338 5.02 -19.07 5.75
N ASP A 339 5.80 -17.99 5.78
CA ASP A 339 7.26 -18.03 5.60
C ASP A 339 7.97 -18.72 6.76
N GLN A 340 7.51 -18.54 8.00
CA GLN A 340 8.06 -19.27 9.15
C GLN A 340 7.80 -20.78 9.05
N ASN A 341 6.58 -21.19 8.69
CA ASN A 341 6.25 -22.60 8.54
C ASN A 341 6.98 -23.24 7.35
N PHE A 342 7.14 -22.51 6.25
CA PHE A 342 7.86 -23.00 5.07
C PHE A 342 9.37 -23.10 5.32
N ALA A 343 9.98 -22.10 5.98
CA ALA A 343 11.39 -22.14 6.35
C ALA A 343 11.68 -23.27 7.36
N TYR A 344 10.77 -23.51 8.31
CA TYR A 344 10.91 -24.60 9.28
C TYR A 344 10.77 -25.98 8.62
N GLN A 345 9.84 -26.14 7.67
CA GLN A 345 9.72 -27.37 6.86
C GLN A 345 10.96 -27.59 5.99
N THR A 346 11.43 -26.56 5.28
CA THR A 346 12.61 -26.65 4.40
C THR A 346 13.88 -26.98 5.19
N ALA A 347 14.06 -26.36 6.36
CA ALA A 347 15.20 -26.65 7.24
C ALA A 347 15.12 -28.07 7.81
N ARG A 348 13.91 -28.53 8.19
CA ARG A 348 13.69 -29.90 8.68
C ARG A 348 13.99 -30.93 7.59
N ASP A 349 13.51 -30.73 6.37
CA ASP A 349 13.75 -31.65 5.26
C ASP A 349 15.24 -31.70 4.89
N ALA A 350 15.93 -30.56 4.86
CA ALA A 350 17.38 -30.52 4.59
C ALA A 350 18.24 -31.19 5.68
N ILE A 351 17.88 -31.04 6.96
CA ILE A 351 18.56 -31.68 8.09
C ILE A 351 18.33 -33.19 8.08
N THR A 352 17.11 -33.60 7.75
CA THR A 352 16.74 -35.02 7.64
C THR A 352 17.55 -35.65 6.49
N ASP A 353 17.57 -35.04 5.31
CA ASP A 353 18.34 -35.57 4.17
C ASP A 353 19.85 -35.71 4.44
N GLN A 354 20.47 -34.77 5.16
CA GLN A 354 21.90 -34.87 5.48
C GLN A 354 22.23 -35.99 6.47
N GLN A 355 21.43 -36.15 7.53
CA GLN A 355 21.65 -37.24 8.50
C GLN A 355 21.42 -38.61 7.85
N TRP A 356 20.39 -38.72 7.02
CA TRP A 356 20.10 -39.94 6.28
C TRP A 356 21.20 -40.29 5.28
N ARG A 357 21.77 -39.30 4.60
CA ARG A 357 22.89 -39.52 3.69
C ARG A 357 24.14 -40.02 4.43
N GLN A 358 24.47 -39.45 5.58
CA GLN A 358 25.63 -39.91 6.38
C GLN A 358 25.43 -41.32 6.98
N VAL A 359 24.20 -41.67 7.37
CA VAL A 359 23.88 -43.03 7.84
C VAL A 359 23.93 -44.01 6.68
N PHE A 360 23.36 -43.65 5.53
CA PHE A 360 23.37 -44.46 4.32
C PHE A 360 24.81 -44.70 3.81
N ASP A 361 25.63 -43.65 3.70
CA ASP A 361 27.01 -43.76 3.23
C ASP A 361 27.86 -44.63 4.17
N ARG A 362 27.62 -44.53 5.49
CA ARG A 362 28.24 -45.41 6.49
C ARG A 362 27.79 -46.86 6.34
N ASP A 363 26.51 -47.11 6.16
CA ASP A 363 25.97 -48.46 5.98
C ASP A 363 26.45 -49.10 4.67
N VAL A 364 26.57 -48.31 3.60
CA VAL A 364 27.18 -48.73 2.33
C VAL A 364 28.64 -49.11 2.56
N SER A 365 29.39 -48.31 3.34
CA SER A 365 30.81 -48.57 3.61
C SER A 365 31.07 -49.79 4.51
N GLN A 366 30.20 -50.07 5.49
CA GLN A 366 30.40 -51.17 6.44
C GLN A 366 29.76 -52.48 6.00
N PHE A 367 28.56 -52.43 5.41
CA PHE A 367 27.72 -53.61 5.19
C PHE A 367 27.32 -53.79 3.72
N GLY A 368 27.72 -52.86 2.85
CA GLY A 368 27.43 -52.89 1.42
C GLY A 368 26.08 -52.27 1.06
N MET A 369 25.96 -51.91 -0.22
CA MET A 369 24.82 -51.17 -0.80
C MET A 369 23.46 -51.88 -0.58
N THR A 370 23.43 -53.21 -0.69
CA THR A 370 22.19 -53.99 -0.57
C THR A 370 21.59 -53.92 0.84
N TYR A 371 22.44 -53.97 1.87
CA TYR A 371 22.01 -53.81 3.26
C TYR A 371 21.54 -52.39 3.55
N ALA A 372 22.28 -51.39 3.07
CA ALA A 372 21.91 -49.98 3.23
C ALA A 372 20.54 -49.67 2.60
N LEU A 373 20.25 -50.21 1.41
CA LEU A 373 18.95 -50.05 0.75
C LEU A 373 17.81 -50.76 1.49
N GLN A 374 18.03 -51.97 2.00
CA GLN A 374 17.02 -52.71 2.77
C GLN A 374 16.69 -51.98 4.08
N ARG A 375 17.71 -51.49 4.79
CA ARG A 375 17.56 -50.70 6.02
C ARG A 375 16.86 -49.36 5.76
N LEU A 376 17.21 -48.69 4.66
CA LEU A 376 16.54 -47.46 4.23
C LEU A 376 15.05 -47.70 4.03
N GLN A 377 14.68 -48.80 3.37
CA GLN A 377 13.27 -49.14 3.09
C GLN A 377 12.47 -49.43 4.36
N GLU A 378 13.07 -50.10 5.36
CA GLU A 378 12.45 -50.33 6.66
C GLU A 378 12.29 -49.05 7.48
N GLN A 379 13.32 -48.19 7.52
CA GLN A 379 13.22 -46.91 8.22
C GLN A 379 12.20 -45.97 7.55
N ASN A 380 12.09 -45.97 6.22
CA ASN A 380 11.12 -45.14 5.51
C ASN A 380 9.67 -45.55 5.87
N ASN A 381 9.41 -46.85 6.04
CA ASN A 381 8.12 -47.38 6.50
C ASN A 381 7.79 -47.02 7.96
N GLN A 382 8.80 -46.79 8.80
CA GLN A 382 8.61 -46.31 10.18
C GLN A 382 8.41 -44.79 10.22
N ALA A 383 9.20 -44.05 9.44
CA ALA A 383 9.08 -42.60 9.31
C ALA A 383 7.71 -42.19 8.75
N PHE A 384 7.19 -42.90 7.74
CA PHE A 384 5.85 -42.67 7.19
C PHE A 384 4.74 -42.87 8.24
N ARG A 385 4.85 -43.91 9.08
CA ARG A 385 3.92 -44.16 10.18
C ARG A 385 3.99 -43.08 11.25
N GLN A 386 5.19 -42.64 11.65
CA GLN A 386 5.37 -41.56 12.62
C GLN A 386 4.89 -40.21 12.07
N ALA A 387 5.14 -39.90 10.79
CA ALA A 387 4.69 -38.69 10.14
C ALA A 387 3.15 -38.64 10.06
N SER A 388 2.51 -39.77 9.76
CA SER A 388 1.04 -39.89 9.77
C SER A 388 0.45 -39.70 11.17
N LEU A 389 1.12 -40.22 12.20
CA LEU A 389 0.72 -40.02 13.60
C LEU A 389 0.92 -38.56 14.05
N ALA A 390 2.02 -37.92 13.64
CA ALA A 390 2.33 -36.53 13.95
C ALA A 390 1.37 -35.55 13.24
N LEU A 391 0.96 -35.83 12.01
CA LEU A 391 -0.08 -35.06 11.30
C LEU A 391 -1.43 -35.14 12.03
N GLN A 392 -1.81 -36.33 12.50
CA GLN A 392 -3.03 -36.49 13.34
C GLN A 392 -2.93 -35.74 14.68
N GLN A 393 -1.73 -35.61 15.24
CA GLN A 393 -1.50 -34.84 16.48
C GLN A 393 -1.46 -33.32 16.22
N ASP A 394 -0.91 -32.86 15.09
CA ASP A 394 -0.90 -31.45 14.70
C ASP A 394 -2.32 -30.93 14.41
N ASP A 395 -3.15 -31.73 13.74
CA ASP A 395 -4.56 -31.38 13.51
C ASP A 395 -5.34 -31.20 14.82
N ASN A 396 -5.06 -32.05 15.82
CA ASN A 396 -5.60 -31.85 17.17
C ASN A 396 -5.05 -30.57 17.81
N ALA A 397 -3.72 -30.35 17.79
CA ALA A 397 -3.10 -29.18 18.41
C ALA A 397 -3.61 -27.85 17.81
N ARG A 398 -3.85 -27.79 16.49
CA ARG A 398 -4.46 -26.64 15.83
C ARG A 398 -5.90 -26.39 16.28
N GLN A 399 -6.70 -27.44 16.46
CA GLN A 399 -8.04 -27.31 17.01
C GLN A 399 -8.03 -26.78 18.44
N TRP A 400 -7.10 -27.24 19.28
CA TRP A 400 -6.94 -26.73 20.66
C TRP A 400 -6.46 -25.29 20.71
N ALA A 401 -5.49 -24.90 19.86
CA ALA A 401 -5.00 -23.52 19.79
C ALA A 401 -6.08 -22.53 19.29
N ASP A 402 -6.93 -22.95 18.35
CA ASP A 402 -8.08 -22.16 17.90
C ASP A 402 -9.15 -22.02 18.98
N LEU A 403 -9.38 -23.05 19.80
CA LEU A 403 -10.27 -22.99 20.96
C LEU A 403 -9.71 -22.06 22.07
N ASP A 404 -8.41 -22.14 22.35
CA ASP A 404 -7.75 -21.33 23.38
C ASP A 404 -7.69 -19.84 22.99
N TYR A 405 -7.41 -19.54 21.71
CA TYR A 405 -7.49 -18.18 21.17
C TYR A 405 -8.91 -17.57 21.28
N LYS A 406 -9.95 -18.38 21.06
CA LYS A 406 -11.35 -17.97 21.24
C LYS A 406 -11.74 -17.77 22.70
N GLN A 407 -11.10 -18.48 23.63
CA GLN A 407 -11.34 -18.36 25.06
C GLN A 407 -10.59 -17.18 25.69
N ALA A 408 -9.39 -16.86 25.18
CA ALA A 408 -8.51 -15.82 25.71
C ALA A 408 -8.88 -14.39 25.28
N ASN A 409 -9.70 -14.21 24.22
CA ASN A 409 -10.09 -12.89 23.71
C ASN A 409 -11.61 -12.59 23.80
N PRO A 410 -12.21 -12.54 25.02
CA PRO A 410 -13.63 -12.28 25.20
C PRO A 410 -13.93 -10.77 25.27
N SER A 411 -13.72 -10.03 24.17
CA SER A 411 -14.07 -8.61 24.12
C SER A 411 -15.41 -8.36 23.40
N GLY A 412 -16.50 -8.35 24.18
CA GLY A 412 -17.50 -7.27 24.11
C GLY A 412 -18.65 -7.31 23.10
N ALA A 413 -18.79 -8.29 22.23
CA ALA A 413 -20.01 -8.50 21.44
C ALA A 413 -20.79 -9.67 22.03
N ALA A 414 -22.10 -9.50 22.24
CA ALA A 414 -23.00 -10.57 22.67
C ALA A 414 -22.72 -11.84 21.85
N GLY A 415 -22.21 -12.87 22.53
CA GLY A 415 -21.55 -14.02 21.94
C GLY A 415 -22.48 -14.97 21.19
N GLY A 416 -22.84 -14.59 19.97
CA GLY A 416 -23.37 -15.50 18.96
C GLY A 416 -22.23 -16.08 18.12
N LEU A 417 -22.42 -17.30 17.62
CA LEU A 417 -21.54 -17.87 16.58
C LEU A 417 -21.48 -16.91 15.39
N THR A 418 -20.31 -16.70 14.80
CA THR A 418 -20.22 -15.87 13.58
C THR A 418 -20.91 -16.55 12.40
N THR A 419 -21.38 -15.76 11.42
CA THR A 419 -22.06 -16.26 10.22
C THR A 419 -21.28 -17.38 9.51
N ASN A 420 -19.95 -17.26 9.42
CA ASN A 420 -19.10 -18.26 8.79
C ASN A 420 -18.96 -19.54 9.62
N GLN A 421 -18.96 -19.43 10.96
CA GLN A 421 -18.89 -20.60 11.85
C GLN A 421 -20.19 -21.42 11.78
N VAL A 422 -21.34 -20.73 11.79
CA VAL A 422 -22.64 -21.39 11.62
C VAL A 422 -22.72 -22.05 10.24
N LEU A 423 -22.31 -21.34 9.17
CA LEU A 423 -22.31 -21.89 7.82
C LEU A 423 -21.45 -23.15 7.70
N SER A 424 -20.21 -23.11 8.20
CA SER A 424 -19.30 -24.27 8.15
C SER A 424 -19.87 -25.45 8.95
N SER A 425 -20.35 -25.20 10.17
CA SER A 425 -20.94 -26.25 11.01
C SER A 425 -22.17 -26.88 10.35
N MET A 426 -23.01 -26.09 9.68
CA MET A 426 -24.17 -26.62 8.96
C MET A 426 -23.76 -27.40 7.71
N GLN A 427 -22.75 -26.93 6.98
CA GLN A 427 -22.21 -27.67 5.84
C GLN A 427 -21.66 -29.03 6.25
N ASP A 428 -20.93 -29.11 7.36
CA ASP A 428 -20.36 -30.37 7.84
C ASP A 428 -21.43 -31.34 8.34
N GLN A 429 -22.42 -30.85 9.10
CA GLN A 429 -23.48 -31.69 9.65
C GLN A 429 -24.49 -32.19 8.61
N TYR A 430 -24.77 -31.37 7.59
CA TYR A 430 -25.85 -31.64 6.63
C TYR A 430 -25.37 -31.97 5.22
N SER A 431 -24.07 -32.13 5.00
CA SER A 431 -23.53 -32.64 3.75
C SER A 431 -23.74 -34.15 3.61
N VAL A 432 -24.18 -34.56 2.43
CA VAL A 432 -24.28 -35.96 2.02
C VAL A 432 -23.35 -36.21 0.83
N PRO A 433 -22.70 -37.37 0.76
CA PRO A 433 -21.85 -37.71 -0.37
C PRO A 433 -22.66 -37.77 -1.67
N THR A 434 -22.12 -37.22 -2.75
CA THR A 434 -22.63 -37.39 -4.11
C THR A 434 -21.87 -38.52 -4.79
N PHE A 435 -22.59 -39.33 -5.55
CA PHE A 435 -22.02 -40.44 -6.31
C PHE A 435 -22.35 -40.27 -7.79
N THR A 436 -21.34 -40.44 -8.65
CA THR A 436 -21.52 -40.60 -10.10
C THR A 436 -21.16 -42.01 -10.51
N LYS A 437 -21.74 -42.48 -11.63
CA LYS A 437 -21.38 -43.78 -12.19
C LYS A 437 -20.15 -43.59 -13.07
N ASN A 438 -19.10 -44.36 -12.80
CA ASN A 438 -17.93 -44.42 -13.69
C ASN A 438 -18.28 -45.15 -14.99
N ALA A 439 -17.32 -45.22 -15.92
CA ALA A 439 -17.49 -45.92 -17.21
C ALA A 439 -17.91 -47.40 -17.05
N ASP A 440 -17.60 -48.02 -15.91
CA ASP A 440 -17.95 -49.40 -15.59
C ASP A 440 -19.32 -49.54 -14.89
N GLY A 441 -20.08 -48.46 -14.78
CA GLY A 441 -21.40 -48.43 -14.13
C GLY A 441 -21.35 -48.49 -12.60
N LYS A 442 -20.17 -48.43 -11.97
CA LYS A 442 -19.99 -48.42 -10.51
C LYS A 442 -20.13 -47.01 -9.95
N SER A 443 -20.85 -46.88 -8.85
CA SER A 443 -20.98 -45.61 -8.12
C SER A 443 -19.66 -45.24 -7.43
N VAL A 444 -19.05 -44.14 -7.84
CA VAL A 444 -17.84 -43.57 -7.24
C VAL A 444 -18.22 -42.26 -6.56
N LYS A 445 -17.70 -42.01 -5.36
CA LYS A 445 -17.94 -40.76 -4.63
C LYS A 445 -17.25 -39.62 -5.37
N GLU A 446 -18.01 -38.64 -5.81
CA GLU A 446 -17.53 -37.50 -6.59
C GLU A 446 -17.41 -36.22 -5.75
N GLY A 447 -18.16 -36.13 -4.64
CA GLY A 447 -18.10 -34.98 -3.76
C GLY A 447 -19.10 -35.06 -2.61
N THR A 448 -19.46 -33.88 -2.11
CA THR A 448 -20.49 -33.69 -1.09
C THR A 448 -21.45 -32.58 -1.53
N ARG A 449 -22.72 -32.71 -1.18
CA ARG A 449 -23.73 -31.66 -1.36
C ARG A 449 -24.57 -31.55 -0.10
N ILE A 450 -25.17 -30.39 0.14
CA ILE A 450 -26.18 -30.26 1.21
C ILE A 450 -27.34 -31.21 0.94
N THR A 451 -27.83 -31.85 2.00
CA THR A 451 -28.96 -32.76 1.96
C THR A 451 -30.19 -32.14 1.27
N SER A 452 -30.85 -32.93 0.44
CA SER A 452 -32.14 -32.60 -0.17
C SER A 452 -33.33 -33.16 0.62
N ASP A 453 -33.09 -33.87 1.72
CA ASP A 453 -34.12 -34.41 2.60
C ASP A 453 -34.88 -33.28 3.30
N PRO A 454 -36.21 -33.15 3.09
CA PRO A 454 -37.02 -32.08 3.69
C PRO A 454 -36.92 -32.00 5.22
N ALA A 455 -36.87 -33.15 5.91
CA ALA A 455 -36.82 -33.17 7.37
C ALA A 455 -35.48 -32.64 7.89
N LYS A 456 -34.38 -33.02 7.24
CA LYS A 456 -33.04 -32.52 7.59
C LYS A 456 -32.87 -31.04 7.23
N ARG A 457 -33.46 -30.58 6.12
CA ARG A 457 -33.47 -29.15 5.75
C ARG A 457 -34.23 -28.31 6.77
N GLN A 458 -35.32 -28.82 7.33
CA GLN A 458 -36.05 -28.16 8.41
C GLN A 458 -35.25 -28.10 9.72
N GLN A 459 -34.53 -29.16 10.08
CA GLN A 459 -33.63 -29.14 11.24
C GLN A 459 -32.47 -28.16 11.06
N MET A 460 -31.86 -28.15 9.87
CA MET A 460 -30.81 -27.20 9.51
C MET A 460 -31.33 -25.76 9.62
N PHE A 461 -32.56 -25.50 9.19
CA PHE A 461 -33.21 -24.20 9.35
C PHE A 461 -33.33 -23.77 10.82
N GLN A 462 -33.80 -24.66 11.69
CA GLN A 462 -33.94 -24.40 13.13
C GLN A 462 -32.58 -24.10 13.78
N ASN A 463 -31.56 -24.91 13.48
CA ASN A 463 -30.22 -24.73 14.05
C ASN A 463 -29.57 -23.38 13.66
N VAL A 464 -29.85 -22.85 12.46
CA VAL A 464 -29.35 -21.54 12.05
C VAL A 464 -30.09 -20.40 12.77
N ILE A 465 -31.40 -20.52 12.98
CA ILE A 465 -32.17 -19.53 13.76
C ILE A 465 -31.71 -19.53 15.22
N ASP A 466 -31.58 -20.71 15.82
CA ASP A 466 -31.16 -20.87 17.22
C ASP A 466 -29.72 -20.37 17.46
N ALA A 467 -28.92 -20.20 16.41
CA ALA A 467 -27.58 -19.61 16.49
C ALA A 467 -27.59 -18.09 16.82
N GLY A 468 -28.76 -17.45 16.86
CA GLY A 468 -28.92 -16.08 17.35
C GLY A 468 -28.36 -15.00 16.42
N LEU A 469 -28.28 -15.30 15.12
CA LEU A 469 -27.82 -14.36 14.10
C LEU A 469 -28.91 -13.34 13.73
N SER A 470 -28.51 -12.17 13.22
CA SER A 470 -29.47 -11.21 12.65
C SER A 470 -30.16 -11.77 11.40
N ASP A 471 -31.39 -11.32 11.11
CA ASP A 471 -32.18 -11.78 9.98
C ASP A 471 -31.41 -11.73 8.65
N ALA A 472 -30.65 -10.66 8.40
CA ALA A 472 -29.84 -10.50 7.20
C ALA A 472 -28.72 -11.55 7.09
N GLN A 473 -28.08 -11.91 8.21
CA GLN A 473 -27.05 -12.94 8.27
C GLN A 473 -27.64 -14.34 8.12
N THR A 474 -28.79 -14.58 8.74
CA THR A 474 -29.56 -15.82 8.66
C THR A 474 -29.99 -16.09 7.21
N ASP A 475 -30.52 -15.09 6.51
CA ASP A 475 -30.89 -15.21 5.10
C ASP A 475 -29.68 -15.50 4.20
N GLN A 476 -28.53 -14.89 4.50
CA GLN A 476 -27.29 -15.14 3.76
C GLN A 476 -26.83 -16.60 3.92
N ILE A 477 -26.92 -17.16 5.14
CA ILE A 477 -26.58 -18.57 5.40
C ILE A 477 -27.56 -19.49 4.68
N PHE A 478 -28.86 -19.21 4.73
CA PHE A 478 -29.85 -20.04 4.03
C PHE A 478 -29.65 -20.04 2.52
N ALA A 479 -29.33 -18.90 1.93
CA ALA A 479 -28.96 -18.83 0.52
C ALA A 479 -27.71 -19.67 0.22
N ALA A 480 -26.68 -19.60 1.06
CA ALA A 480 -25.45 -20.39 0.91
C ALA A 480 -25.65 -21.90 1.10
N LEU A 481 -26.59 -22.30 1.97
CA LEU A 481 -26.99 -23.70 2.18
C LEU A 481 -27.97 -24.21 1.11
N GLY A 482 -28.31 -23.37 0.13
CA GLY A 482 -29.17 -23.74 -1.01
C GLY A 482 -30.65 -23.86 -0.65
N LEU A 483 -31.13 -23.13 0.38
CA LEU A 483 -32.56 -22.98 0.64
C LEU A 483 -33.15 -21.91 -0.28
N THR A 484 -34.28 -22.23 -0.90
CA THR A 484 -35.03 -21.27 -1.71
C THR A 484 -35.84 -20.32 -0.81
N LYS A 485 -36.12 -19.11 -1.30
CA LYS A 485 -36.99 -18.14 -0.59
C LYS A 485 -38.35 -18.72 -0.21
N LYS A 486 -38.90 -19.61 -1.05
CA LYS A 486 -40.15 -20.31 -0.76
C LYS A 486 -40.01 -21.24 0.44
N GLU A 487 -38.97 -22.07 0.48
CA GLU A 487 -38.70 -22.97 1.62
C GLU A 487 -38.48 -22.18 2.91
N ILE A 488 -37.70 -21.08 2.86
CA ILE A 488 -37.48 -20.20 4.01
C ILE A 488 -38.81 -19.65 4.53
N SER A 489 -39.69 -19.17 3.63
CA SER A 489 -41.01 -18.68 4.03
C SER A 489 -41.91 -19.77 4.63
N ASP A 490 -41.89 -20.98 4.07
CA ASP A 490 -42.69 -22.10 4.57
C ASP A 490 -42.19 -22.55 5.96
N PHE A 491 -40.87 -22.61 6.17
CA PHE A 491 -40.29 -22.93 7.48
C PHE A 491 -40.50 -21.83 8.52
N ASN A 492 -40.41 -20.55 8.14
CA ASN A 492 -40.75 -19.43 9.04
C ASN A 492 -42.19 -19.51 9.54
N LYS A 493 -43.15 -19.83 8.67
CA LYS A 493 -44.56 -20.01 9.07
C LYS A 493 -44.74 -21.17 10.05
N LEU A 494 -44.03 -22.27 9.82
CA LEU A 494 -44.05 -23.44 10.72
C LEU A 494 -43.39 -23.14 12.07
N TYR A 495 -42.38 -22.28 12.11
CA TYR A 495 -41.66 -21.91 13.33
C TYR A 495 -42.42 -20.86 14.15
N GLN A 496 -43.03 -19.85 13.51
CA GLN A 496 -43.83 -18.80 14.18
C GLN A 496 -45.23 -19.26 14.61
N GLY A 497 -45.73 -20.38 14.05
CA GLY A 497 -47.03 -20.96 14.38
C GLY A 497 -47.03 -21.92 15.57
N LYS A 498 -45.88 -22.10 16.23
CA LYS A 498 -45.73 -22.79 17.51
C LYS A 498 -45.44 -21.77 18.59
#